data_AF-A0A376VW41-F1
#
_entry.id   AF-A0A376VW41-F1
#
_cell.length_a   1.000
_cell.length_b   1.000
_cell.length_c   1.000
_cell.angle_alpha   90.00
_cell.angle_beta   90.00
_cell.angle_gamma   90.00
#
_symmetry.space_group_name_H-M   'P 1'
#
loop_
_entity.id
_entity.type
_entity.pdbx_description
1 polymer ?
#
loop_
_entity_poly.entity_id
_entity_poly.type
_entity_poly.pdbx_seq_one_letter_code
_entity_poly.pdbx_strand_id
1 'polypeptide(L)'
;MFDVLMYLFETYIHTEAELRVDQDKLEQDLTDAGFDREDIYNALLWLEKLADYQEGLAEPMQLASDPLSMRIYTPEECERLDASCRGFLLFLEQIQVLNLEPVKW
;
A
#
# COMPACT_ATOMS: atom_id res chain seq x y z
N MET A 1 -10.16 1.14 -4.40
CA MET A 1 -9.23 1.17 -3.24
C MET A 1 -7.91 1.83 -3.62
N PHE A 2 -7.26 1.40 -4.70
CA PHE A 2 -5.96 1.94 -5.13
C PHE A 2 -6.00 3.46 -5.38
N ASP A 3 -7.08 3.96 -5.97
CA ASP A 3 -7.27 5.40 -6.22
C ASP A 3 -7.39 6.21 -4.92
N VAL A 4 -7.94 5.61 -3.86
CA VAL A 4 -8.00 6.21 -2.52
C VAL A 4 -6.59 6.33 -1.94
N LEU A 5 -5.78 5.26 -2.04
CA LEU A 5 -4.39 5.30 -1.58
C LEU A 5 -3.58 6.34 -2.35
N MET A 6 -3.69 6.38 -3.68
CA MET A 6 -3.05 7.41 -4.52
C MET A 6 -3.42 8.82 -4.07
N TYR A 7 -4.71 9.08 -3.86
CA TYR A 7 -5.20 10.37 -3.40
C TYR A 7 -4.64 10.75 -2.03
N LEU A 8 -4.56 9.80 -1.09
CA LEU A 8 -3.97 10.03 0.23
C LEU A 8 -2.48 10.37 0.13
N PHE A 9 -1.73 9.67 -0.73
CA PHE A 9 -0.32 9.94 -0.97
C PHE A 9 -0.09 11.33 -1.58
N GLU A 10 -0.89 11.72 -2.57
CA GLU A 10 -0.75 13.03 -3.22
C GLU A 10 -1.19 14.19 -2.31
N THR A 11 -2.24 13.98 -1.53
CA THR A 11 -2.89 15.06 -0.78
C THR A 11 -2.32 15.23 0.63
N TYR A 12 -1.90 14.14 1.29
CA TYR A 12 -1.51 14.18 2.71
C TYR A 12 -0.02 13.90 2.95
N ILE A 13 0.67 13.10 2.12
CA ILE A 13 2.07 12.70 2.40
C ILE A 13 3.12 13.79 2.15
N HIS A 14 2.79 14.84 1.39
CA HIS A 14 3.65 16.02 1.25
C HIS A 14 3.50 17.04 2.38
N THR A 15 2.54 16.85 3.29
CA THR A 15 2.34 17.73 4.43
C THR A 15 3.20 17.20 5.58
N GLU A 16 4.39 17.79 5.79
CA GLU A 16 5.38 17.40 6.83
C GLU A 16 4.87 17.41 8.29
N ALA A 17 3.57 17.56 8.53
CA ALA A 17 2.97 17.51 9.85
C ALA A 17 2.41 16.10 10.09
N GLU A 18 3.04 15.39 11.04
CA GLU A 18 2.49 14.29 11.83
C GLU A 18 1.06 13.88 11.43
N LEU A 19 0.93 12.70 10.83
CA LEU A 19 -0.33 11.98 10.57
C LEU A 19 -1.06 11.68 11.90
N ARG A 20 -1.56 12.72 12.56
CA ARG A 20 -2.72 12.69 13.44
C ARG A 20 -3.90 13.24 12.66
N VAL A 21 -4.17 12.61 11.52
CA VAL A 21 -5.39 12.89 10.77
C VAL A 21 -6.51 12.18 11.52
N ASP A 22 -7.51 12.95 11.95
CA ASP A 22 -8.73 12.41 12.54
C ASP A 22 -9.41 11.50 11.50
N GLN A 23 -9.56 10.21 11.83
CA GLN A 23 -10.04 9.19 10.90
C GLN A 23 -11.45 9.53 10.37
N ASP A 24 -12.31 10.08 11.22
CA ASP A 24 -13.67 10.49 10.84
C ASP A 24 -13.63 11.62 9.81
N LYS A 25 -12.69 12.56 9.98
CA LYS A 25 -12.50 13.67 9.05
C LYS A 25 -11.93 13.17 7.72
N LEU A 26 -11.01 12.22 7.75
CA LEU A 26 -10.42 11.63 6.55
C LEU A 26 -11.46 10.87 5.73
N GLU A 27 -12.32 10.08 6.37
CA GLU A 27 -13.41 9.38 5.70
C GLU A 27 -14.39 10.35 5.02
N GLN A 28 -14.68 11.46 5.70
CA GLN A 28 -15.54 12.49 5.15
C GLN A 28 -14.90 13.22 3.95
N ASP A 29 -13.63 13.60 4.06
CA ASP A 29 -12.87 14.23 2.97
C ASP A 29 -12.80 13.31 1.73
N LEU A 30 -12.60 12.01 1.93
CA LEU A 30 -12.60 11.00 0.85
C LEU A 30 -13.99 10.80 0.24
N THR A 31 -15.04 10.83 1.06
CA THR A 31 -16.43 10.75 0.58
C THR A 31 -16.78 11.99 -0.26
N ASP A 32 -16.37 13.17 0.18
CA ASP A 32 -16.60 14.44 -0.52
C ASP A 32 -15.79 14.53 -1.82
N ALA A 33 -14.62 13.90 -1.86
CA ALA A 33 -13.82 13.70 -3.08
C ALA A 33 -14.46 12.71 -4.08
N GLY A 34 -15.53 12.01 -3.67
CA GLY A 34 -16.32 11.14 -4.53
C GLY A 34 -15.86 9.69 -4.58
N PHE A 35 -15.04 9.24 -3.63
CA PHE A 35 -14.66 7.83 -3.54
C PHE A 35 -15.80 6.95 -3.01
N ASP A 36 -15.84 5.71 -3.49
CA ASP A 36 -16.80 4.72 -3.00
C ASP A 36 -16.49 4.31 -1.54
N ARG A 37 -17.52 4.12 -0.73
CA ARG A 37 -17.36 3.75 0.69
C ARG A 37 -16.63 2.43 0.90
N GLU A 38 -16.84 1.44 0.04
CA GLU A 38 -16.13 0.16 0.11
C GLU A 38 -14.64 0.35 -0.17
N ASP A 39 -14.32 1.22 -1.13
CA ASP A 39 -12.94 1.55 -1.48
C ASP A 39 -12.21 2.34 -0.40
N ILE A 40 -12.92 3.27 0.26
CA ILE A 40 -12.42 4.02 1.43
C ILE A 40 -12.13 3.05 2.57
N TYR A 41 -13.11 2.20 2.93
CA TYR A 41 -12.98 1.23 4.00
C TYR A 41 -11.80 0.28 3.78
N ASN A 42 -11.70 -0.30 2.58
CA ASN A 42 -10.61 -1.22 2.24
C ASN A 42 -9.24 -0.54 2.30
N ALA A 43 -9.13 0.73 1.89
CA ALA A 43 -7.88 1.47 1.94
C ALA A 43 -7.45 1.79 3.38
N LEU A 44 -8.38 2.22 4.23
CA LEU A 44 -8.11 2.52 5.64
C LEU A 44 -7.77 1.26 6.42
N LEU A 45 -8.52 0.16 6.21
CA LEU A 45 -8.21 -1.14 6.80
C LEU A 45 -6.83 -1.66 6.38
N TRP A 46 -6.42 -1.39 5.14
CA TRP A 46 -5.09 -1.72 4.66
C TRP A 46 -4.00 -0.89 5.37
N LEU A 47 -4.22 0.42 5.57
CA LEU A 47 -3.30 1.30 6.30
C LEU A 47 -3.15 0.90 7.78
N GLU A 48 -4.25 0.50 8.44
CA GLU A 48 -4.24 0.02 9.83
C GLU A 48 -3.39 -1.25 9.95
N LYS A 49 -3.62 -2.24 9.08
CA LYS A 49 -2.81 -3.47 9.03
C LYS A 49 -1.34 -3.19 8.75
N LEU A 50 -1.05 -2.22 7.88
CA LEU A 50 0.32 -1.79 7.59
C LEU A 50 1.01 -1.22 8.84
N ALA A 51 0.30 -0.42 9.63
CA ALA A 51 0.82 0.11 10.89
C ALA A 51 1.09 -1.01 11.91
N ASP A 52 0.17 -1.97 12.06
CA ASP A 52 0.35 -3.13 12.94
C ASP A 52 1.61 -3.94 12.61
N TYR A 53 1.94 -4.09 11.32
CA TYR A 53 3.19 -4.74 10.89
C TYR A 53 4.44 -3.92 11.24
N GLN A 54 4.41 -2.60 11.09
CA GLN A 54 5.52 -1.72 11.45
C GLN A 54 5.82 -1.75 12.95
N GLU A 55 4.78 -1.87 13.77
CA GLU A 55 4.89 -1.96 15.23
C GLU A 55 5.19 -3.37 15.74
N GLY A 56 5.27 -4.37 14.83
CA GLY A 56 5.53 -5.76 15.18
C GLY A 56 4.39 -6.44 15.93
N LEU A 57 3.17 -5.91 15.83
CA LEU A 57 1.97 -6.40 16.49
C LEU A 57 1.28 -7.53 15.70
N ALA A 58 1.67 -7.74 14.44
CA ALA A 58 1.20 -8.83 13.58
C ALA A 58 2.36 -9.71 13.09
N GLU A 59 2.19 -11.03 13.19
CA GLU A 59 3.10 -12.01 12.58
C GLU A 59 2.93 -11.98 11.04
N PRO A 60 4.01 -11.91 10.25
CA PRO A 60 3.92 -11.93 8.79
C PRO A 60 3.18 -13.18 8.31
N MET A 61 2.11 -12.99 7.54
CA MET A 61 1.34 -14.11 6.99
C MET A 61 2.19 -14.83 5.94
N GLN A 62 2.82 -15.95 6.33
CA GLN A 62 3.62 -16.78 5.41
C GLN A 62 2.70 -17.45 4.37
N LEU A 63 2.42 -16.76 3.26
CA LEU A 63 1.86 -17.40 2.09
C LEU A 63 2.99 -17.90 1.19
N ALA A 64 2.93 -19.18 0.84
CA ALA A 64 3.96 -19.94 0.14
C ALA A 64 4.27 -19.39 -1.27
N SER A 65 5.10 -18.36 -1.33
CA SER A 65 5.99 -18.12 -2.46
C SER A 65 7.35 -18.69 -2.08
N ASP A 66 8.06 -19.33 -3.01
CA ASP A 66 9.42 -19.75 -2.76
C ASP A 66 10.21 -18.50 -2.32
N PRO A 67 10.80 -18.47 -1.11
CA PRO A 67 11.55 -17.31 -0.62
C PRO A 67 12.79 -16.98 -1.48
N LEU A 68 13.14 -17.86 -2.43
CA LEU A 68 14.19 -17.65 -3.42
C LEU A 68 13.66 -17.13 -4.76
N SER A 69 12.35 -17.03 -4.94
CA SER A 69 11.74 -16.45 -6.13
C SER A 69 11.94 -14.94 -6.15
N MET A 70 12.28 -14.39 -7.31
CA MET A 70 12.42 -12.95 -7.51
C MET A 70 11.68 -12.52 -8.77
N ARG A 71 10.99 -11.39 -8.71
CA ARG A 71 10.38 -10.78 -9.91
C ARG A 71 11.46 -10.25 -10.84
N ILE A 72 11.31 -10.55 -12.13
CA ILE A 72 12.10 -9.95 -13.20
C ILE A 72 11.25 -8.89 -13.88
N TYR A 73 11.79 -7.69 -14.03
CA TYR A 73 11.12 -6.56 -14.69
C TYR A 73 11.50 -6.49 -16.16
N THR A 74 10.53 -6.26 -17.04
CA THR A 74 10.80 -6.06 -18.47
C THR A 74 11.45 -4.70 -18.72
N PRO A 75 12.05 -4.46 -19.90
CA PRO A 75 12.59 -3.15 -20.26
C PRO A 75 11.56 -2.02 -20.13
N GLU A 76 10.32 -2.25 -20.57
CA GLU A 76 9.23 -1.29 -20.51
C GLU A 76 8.82 -0.97 -19.06
N GLU A 77 8.81 -1.98 -18.18
CA GLU A 77 8.59 -1.76 -16.74
C GLU A 77 9.75 -0.96 -16.13
N CYS A 78 11.00 -1.21 -16.54
CA CYS A 78 12.17 -0.50 -16.04
C CYS A 78 12.21 0.98 -16.44
N GLU A 79 11.54 1.35 -17.54
CA GLU A 79 11.36 2.76 -17.94
C GLU A 79 10.40 3.52 -17.02
N ARG A 80 9.39 2.83 -16.46
CA ARG A 80 8.36 3.44 -15.60
C ARG A 80 8.65 3.29 -14.10
N LEU A 81 9.32 2.19 -13.73
CA LEU A 81 9.70 1.84 -12.37
C LEU A 81 11.22 1.90 -12.30
N ASP A 82 11.76 3.03 -11.90
CA ASP A 82 13.20 3.19 -11.78
C ASP A 82 13.81 2.28 -10.68
N ALA A 83 15.12 2.32 -10.51
CA ALA A 83 15.81 1.46 -9.54
C ALA A 83 15.30 1.66 -8.10
N SER A 84 14.97 2.90 -7.73
CA SER A 84 14.46 3.24 -6.40
C SER A 84 13.05 2.69 -6.18
N CYS A 85 12.16 2.85 -7.17
CA CYS A 85 10.82 2.27 -7.13
C CYS A 85 10.87 0.74 -6.99
N ARG A 86 11.70 0.06 -7.79
CA ARG A 86 11.84 -1.41 -7.72
C ARG A 86 12.43 -1.88 -6.39
N GLY A 87 13.39 -1.12 -5.83
CA GLY A 87 13.92 -1.38 -4.49
C GLY A 87 12.87 -1.22 -3.40
N PHE A 88 12.00 -0.22 -3.53
CA PHE A 88 10.88 -0.03 -2.61
C PHE A 88 9.83 -1.15 -2.72
N LEU A 89 9.50 -1.60 -3.94
CA LEU A 89 8.61 -2.75 -4.14
C LEU A 89 9.17 -4.04 -3.52
N LEU A 90 10.49 -4.29 -3.67
CA LEU A 90 11.16 -5.41 -3.01
C LEU A 90 11.12 -5.28 -1.48
N PHE A 91 11.32 -4.07 -0.95
CA PHE A 91 11.20 -3.81 0.48
C PHE A 91 9.78 -4.14 0.98
N LEU A 92 8.74 -3.66 0.29
CA LEU A 92 7.34 -3.92 0.63
C LEU A 92 6.98 -5.41 0.56
N GLU A 93 7.55 -6.16 -0.39
CA GLU A 93 7.44 -7.61 -0.46
C GLU A 93 8.15 -8.28 0.73
N GLN A 94 9.36 -7.86 1.08
CA GLN A 94 10.13 -8.42 2.20
C GLN A 94 9.45 -8.21 3.56
N ILE A 95 8.76 -7.08 3.75
CA ILE A 95 7.96 -6.81 4.96
C ILE A 95 6.53 -7.37 4.86
N GLN A 96 6.24 -8.16 3.83
CA GLN A 96 4.95 -8.87 3.62
C GLN A 96 3.74 -7.93 3.53
N VAL A 97 3.95 -6.69 3.10
CA VAL A 97 2.90 -5.74 2.75
C VAL A 97 2.35 -6.01 1.35
N LEU A 98 3.23 -6.42 0.44
CA LEU A 98 2.87 -6.95 -0.88
C LEU A 98 3.05 -8.48 -0.87
N ASN A 99 2.06 -9.18 -1.41
CA ASN A 99 2.11 -10.63 -1.63
C ASN A 99 1.98 -10.95 -3.12
N LEU A 100 2.64 -12.04 -3.54
CA LEU A 100 2.65 -12.53 -4.92
C LEU A 100 1.34 -13.26 -5.33
N GLU A 101 0.21 -13.04 -4.65
CA GLU A 101 -1.03 -13.74 -4.99
C GLU A 101 -1.39 -13.51 -6.47
N PRO A 102 -1.39 -14.57 -7.31
CA PRO A 102 -1.96 -14.44 -8.64
C PRO A 102 -3.45 -14.25 -8.46
N VAL A 103 -3.97 -13.10 -8.91
CA VAL A 103 -5.42 -12.91 -9.07
C VAL A 103 -5.90 -14.08 -9.92
N LYS A 104 -6.66 -14.99 -9.31
CA LYS A 104 -7.33 -16.06 -10.06
C LYS A 104 -8.43 -15.38 -10.86
N TRP A 105 -8.20 -15.25 -12.17
CA TRP A 105 -9.23 -14.91 -13.16
C TRP A 105 -10.31 -15.99 -13.20
#